data_AF-A0A397ZTW4-F1
#
_entry.id   AF-A0A397ZTW4-F1
#
_cell.length_a   1.000
_cell.length_b   1.000
_cell.length_c   1.000
_cell.angle_alpha   90.00
_cell.angle_beta   90.00
_cell.angle_gamma   90.00
#
_symmetry.space_group_name_H-M   'P 1'
#
loop_
_entity.id
_entity.type
_entity.pdbx_description
1 polymer ?
#
loop_
_entity_poly.entity_id
_entity_poly.type
_entity_poly.pdbx_seq_one_letter_code
_entity_poly.pdbx_strand_id
1 'polypeptide(L)'
;MAGSGAIEALLDLLRSHQCEDTAARLLEVLLNNVKIRDSKATKTAILPLSQYLLDPQTQAQQARLLATLALGDLFQNEALARSTDAASACRALVNVLEEQPTEEMKVVAICALQNLVMHSRSNKRAVAEAGGVQVVLDLISSSDPDTSVQAAMFVKLLFSNHTVQEYASSETVRAITAAIEKDLWASGTVNDEYLKALNSLFNNFPRLRATEPATLSIPHLVTSLKTGSEATQEAALDALFLLRQAWSACPAEVSRAQSVAAADAIPLLQYLIQSGPPRFQEKAEFLLQCLPGTLVVTIKRGNNMKQSVGNPSVFCKITLGNTPPRQTKVISTGPNPEWDESFSWSFESPPKGQKLHISCKNKSKMGKSSFGKVTIQIDRVVMLGAVAGEYSLLPESKSGPRNLEIEFQWSNK
;
A
#
# COMPACT_ATOMS: atom_id res chain seq x y z
N MET A 1 47.26 -16.62 12.49
CA MET A 1 47.92 -16.12 13.71
C MET A 1 48.26 -14.64 13.60
N ALA A 2 48.95 -14.15 12.55
CA ALA A 2 49.29 -12.72 12.41
C ALA A 2 48.08 -11.75 12.40
N GLY A 3 46.97 -12.11 11.75
CA GLY A 3 45.77 -11.25 11.71
C GLY A 3 45.03 -11.09 13.05
N SER A 4 45.11 -12.10 13.95
CA SER A 4 44.44 -12.04 15.26
C SER A 4 45.15 -11.06 16.19
N GLY A 5 46.48 -11.13 16.25
CA GLY A 5 47.27 -10.22 17.10
C GLY A 5 47.23 -8.78 16.60
N ALA A 6 47.10 -8.56 15.29
CA ALA A 6 46.92 -7.22 14.74
C ALA A 6 45.57 -6.60 15.16
N ILE A 7 44.48 -7.37 15.09
CA ILE A 7 43.15 -6.90 15.52
C ILE A 7 43.17 -6.55 17.01
N GLU A 8 43.71 -7.43 17.86
CA GLU A 8 43.78 -7.20 19.30
C GLU A 8 44.59 -5.93 19.65
N ALA A 9 45.77 -5.75 19.06
CA ALA A 9 46.59 -4.57 19.29
C ALA A 9 45.92 -3.26 18.86
N LEU A 10 45.21 -3.27 17.71
CA LEU A 10 44.48 -2.10 17.23
C LEU A 10 43.27 -1.77 18.13
N LEU A 11 42.59 -2.79 18.66
CA LEU A 11 41.49 -2.60 19.61
C LEU A 11 41.98 -2.02 20.95
N ASP A 12 43.17 -2.42 21.41
CA ASP A 12 43.77 -1.87 22.63
C ASP A 12 44.15 -0.39 22.45
N LEU A 13 44.68 -0.01 21.30
CA LEU A 13 44.94 1.40 20.96
C LEU A 13 43.63 2.20 20.91
N LEU A 14 42.60 1.66 20.28
CA LEU A 14 41.29 2.31 20.18
C LEU A 14 40.67 2.54 21.57
N ARG A 15 40.61 1.51 22.42
CA ARG A 15 40.04 1.60 23.77
C ARG A 15 40.85 2.45 24.75
N SER A 16 42.14 2.65 24.48
CA SER A 16 42.98 3.56 25.27
C SER A 16 42.97 4.99 24.74
N HIS A 17 42.13 5.29 23.74
CA HIS A 17 42.05 6.59 23.06
C HIS A 17 43.40 7.05 22.48
N GLN A 18 44.22 6.10 22.02
CA GLN A 18 45.52 6.36 21.42
C GLN A 18 45.48 6.17 19.91
N CYS A 19 45.88 7.20 19.16
CA CYS A 19 45.93 7.17 17.69
C CYS A 19 44.61 6.70 17.05
N GLU A 20 43.47 7.12 17.62
CA GLU A 20 42.12 6.59 17.34
C GLU A 20 41.82 6.49 15.84
N ASP A 21 42.03 7.57 15.08
CA ASP A 21 41.75 7.60 13.65
C ASP A 21 42.58 6.58 12.85
N THR A 22 43.85 6.40 13.22
CA THR A 22 44.74 5.47 12.54
C THR A 22 44.40 4.03 12.93
N ALA A 23 44.15 3.78 14.21
CA ALA A 23 43.74 2.48 14.71
C ALA A 23 42.41 2.04 14.10
N ALA A 24 41.41 2.91 14.11
CA ALA A 24 40.08 2.65 13.54
C ALA A 24 40.15 2.39 12.03
N ARG A 25 40.96 3.16 11.29
CA ARG A 25 41.12 2.99 9.85
C ARG A 25 41.75 1.65 9.49
N LEU A 26 42.84 1.28 10.17
CA LEU A 26 43.49 0.00 9.93
C LEU A 26 42.57 -1.16 10.30
N LEU A 27 41.83 -1.02 11.38
CA LEU A 27 40.88 -2.02 11.84
C LEU A 27 39.72 -2.19 10.85
N GLU A 28 39.13 -1.09 10.36
CA GLU A 28 38.09 -1.14 9.32
C GLU A 28 38.61 -1.86 8.08
N VAL A 29 39.78 -1.49 7.55
CA VAL A 29 40.37 -2.14 6.37
C VAL A 29 40.57 -3.65 6.58
N LEU A 30 40.99 -4.07 7.78
CA LEU A 30 41.16 -5.48 8.10
C LEU A 30 39.81 -6.21 8.16
N LEU A 31 38.79 -5.62 8.78
CA LEU A 31 37.47 -6.24 8.97
C LEU A 31 36.59 -6.20 7.72
N ASN A 32 36.87 -5.26 6.80
CA ASN A 32 36.30 -5.21 5.47
C ASN A 32 36.78 -6.39 4.59
N ASN A 33 37.93 -6.99 4.92
CA ASN A 33 38.41 -8.16 4.21
C ASN A 33 37.62 -9.44 4.58
N VAL A 34 36.90 -9.99 3.60
CA VAL A 34 36.07 -11.19 3.76
C VAL A 34 36.80 -12.37 4.40
N LYS A 35 38.07 -12.63 4.01
CA LYS A 35 38.85 -13.76 4.57
C LYS A 35 39.17 -13.58 6.04
N ILE A 36 39.40 -12.34 6.47
CA ILE A 36 39.68 -12.01 7.87
C ILE A 36 38.37 -12.10 8.66
N ARG A 37 37.27 -11.56 8.10
CA ARG A 37 35.94 -11.58 8.71
C ARG A 37 35.47 -12.97 9.10
N ASP A 38 35.73 -13.96 8.25
CA ASP A 38 35.35 -15.37 8.49
C ASP A 38 36.26 -16.10 9.49
N SER A 39 37.34 -15.47 9.95
CA SER A 39 38.21 -16.04 10.96
C SER A 39 37.57 -15.98 12.34
N LYS A 40 37.85 -16.96 13.21
CA LYS A 40 37.34 -16.97 14.60
C LYS A 40 37.80 -15.77 15.44
N ALA A 41 38.85 -15.07 15.01
CA ALA A 41 39.44 -13.93 15.70
C ALA A 41 38.55 -12.67 15.63
N THR A 42 37.64 -12.56 14.67
CA THR A 42 36.81 -11.34 14.52
C THR A 42 35.66 -11.26 15.50
N LYS A 43 35.22 -12.40 16.03
CA LYS A 43 34.20 -12.43 17.10
C LYS A 43 34.66 -11.63 18.33
N THR A 44 35.94 -11.66 18.67
CA THR A 44 36.47 -10.94 19.84
C THR A 44 36.54 -9.43 19.64
N ALA A 45 36.36 -8.93 18.40
CA ALA A 45 36.36 -7.50 18.11
C ALA A 45 35.01 -6.81 18.41
N ILE A 46 33.90 -7.56 18.44
CA ILE A 46 32.55 -7.00 18.58
C ILE A 46 32.40 -6.22 19.89
N LEU A 47 32.73 -6.85 21.02
CA LEU A 47 32.55 -6.24 22.33
C LEU A 47 33.47 -5.02 22.55
N PRO A 48 34.79 -5.08 22.27
CA PRO A 48 35.67 -3.92 22.36
C PRO A 48 35.24 -2.72 21.51
N LEU A 49 34.80 -2.96 20.26
CA LEU A 49 34.30 -1.89 19.40
C LEU A 49 33.01 -1.27 19.94
N SER A 50 32.11 -2.11 20.44
CA SER A 50 30.86 -1.65 21.06
C SER A 50 31.14 -0.80 22.30
N GLN A 51 32.10 -1.22 23.14
CA GLN A 51 32.52 -0.48 24.32
C GLN A 51 33.14 0.87 23.96
N TYR A 52 34.00 0.90 22.94
CA TYR A 52 34.59 2.14 22.44
C TYR A 52 33.50 3.14 22.00
N LEU A 53 32.52 2.71 21.21
CA LEU A 53 31.42 3.58 20.77
C LEU A 53 30.49 4.05 21.89
N LEU A 54 30.44 3.31 23.00
CA LEU A 54 29.67 3.67 24.20
C LEU A 54 30.49 4.50 25.20
N ASP A 55 31.79 4.66 24.99
CA ASP A 55 32.65 5.40 25.91
C ASP A 55 32.43 6.91 25.71
N PRO A 56 32.04 7.66 26.76
CA PRO A 56 31.90 9.11 26.68
C PRO A 56 33.19 9.84 26.29
N GLN A 57 34.36 9.22 26.44
CA GLN A 57 35.64 9.79 26.00
C GLN A 57 35.81 9.75 24.47
N THR A 58 35.02 8.94 23.77
CA THR A 58 35.05 8.82 22.32
C THR A 58 34.42 10.04 21.64
N GLN A 59 35.27 11.04 21.37
CA GLN A 59 34.86 12.31 20.74
C GLN A 59 35.27 12.41 19.26
N ALA A 60 36.22 11.60 18.81
CA ALA A 60 36.75 11.64 17.44
C ALA A 60 35.71 11.13 16.43
N GLN A 61 35.08 12.05 15.68
CA GLN A 61 34.03 11.75 14.70
C GLN A 61 34.48 10.74 13.62
N GLN A 62 35.71 10.89 13.11
CA GLN A 62 36.25 10.00 12.09
C GLN A 62 36.50 8.59 12.64
N ALA A 63 37.13 8.46 13.81
CA ALA A 63 37.31 7.17 14.47
C ALA A 63 35.99 6.48 14.80
N ARG A 64 34.98 7.23 15.28
CA ARG A 64 33.61 6.73 15.50
C ARG A 64 32.98 6.20 14.22
N LEU A 65 33.13 6.91 13.10
CA LEU A 65 32.58 6.49 11.81
C LEU A 65 33.21 5.18 11.37
N LEU A 66 34.54 5.10 11.44
CA LEU A 66 35.31 3.91 11.07
C LEU A 66 35.02 2.72 12.00
N ALA A 67 34.84 2.96 13.31
CA ALA A 67 34.44 1.91 14.25
C ALA A 67 33.02 1.40 13.99
N THR A 68 32.09 2.30 13.64
CA THR A 68 30.72 1.96 13.22
C THR A 68 30.74 1.14 11.91
N LEU A 69 31.53 1.56 10.92
CA LEU A 69 31.75 0.81 9.67
C LEU A 69 32.32 -0.58 9.94
N ALA A 70 33.36 -0.67 10.77
CA ALA A 70 33.98 -1.93 11.16
C ALA A 70 32.97 -2.89 11.83
N LEU A 71 32.09 -2.40 12.70
CA LEU A 71 30.98 -3.19 13.25
C LEU A 71 30.01 -3.63 12.15
N GLY A 72 29.62 -2.73 11.25
CA GLY A 72 28.74 -3.04 10.12
C GLY A 72 29.30 -4.14 9.23
N ASP A 73 30.60 -4.09 8.95
CA ASP A 73 31.34 -5.11 8.19
C ASP A 73 31.31 -6.46 8.89
N LEU A 74 31.60 -6.51 10.20
CA LEU A 74 31.52 -7.76 10.97
C LEU A 74 30.15 -8.43 10.81
N PHE A 75 29.06 -7.66 10.90
CA PHE A 75 27.70 -8.21 10.85
C PHE A 75 27.19 -8.57 9.45
N GLN A 76 27.97 -8.32 8.39
CA GLN A 76 27.73 -8.99 7.11
C GLN A 76 27.92 -10.52 7.24
N ASN A 77 28.66 -10.99 8.24
CA ASN A 77 28.69 -12.41 8.61
C ASN A 77 27.54 -12.74 9.58
N GLU A 78 26.55 -13.47 9.07
CA GLU A 78 25.34 -13.83 9.81
C GLU A 78 25.60 -14.64 11.10
N ALA A 79 26.69 -15.39 11.18
CA ALA A 79 27.05 -16.13 12.39
C ALA A 79 27.45 -15.18 13.54
N LEU A 80 28.09 -14.04 13.21
CA LEU A 80 28.46 -13.02 14.19
C LEU A 80 27.24 -12.26 14.73
N ALA A 81 26.21 -12.07 13.91
CA ALA A 81 24.95 -11.48 14.35
C ALA A 81 24.23 -12.36 15.40
N ARG A 82 24.50 -13.67 15.46
CA ARG A 82 23.94 -14.58 16.49
C ARG A 82 24.83 -14.74 17.72
N SER A 83 25.94 -14.01 17.80
CA SER A 83 26.83 -14.06 18.95
C SER A 83 26.23 -13.39 20.19
N THR A 84 26.76 -13.74 21.36
CA THR A 84 26.39 -13.14 22.65
C THR A 84 26.67 -11.64 22.70
N ASP A 85 27.72 -11.19 22.00
CA ASP A 85 28.19 -9.81 22.03
C ASP A 85 27.43 -8.90 21.05
N ALA A 86 26.67 -9.48 20.12
CA ALA A 86 25.86 -8.73 19.15
C ALA A 86 24.84 -7.79 19.82
N ALA A 87 24.30 -8.16 20.99
CA ALA A 87 23.40 -7.29 21.75
C ALA A 87 24.09 -6.01 22.24
N SER A 88 25.38 -6.07 22.57
CA SER A 88 26.18 -4.89 22.94
C SER A 88 26.36 -3.97 21.72
N ALA A 89 26.59 -4.55 20.54
CA ALA A 89 26.70 -3.78 19.31
C ALA A 89 25.39 -3.10 18.93
N CYS A 90 24.23 -3.77 19.11
CA CYS A 90 22.92 -3.14 18.93
C CYS A 90 22.78 -1.87 19.79
N ARG A 91 23.13 -1.95 21.07
CA ARG A 91 23.05 -0.81 21.98
C ARG A 91 24.01 0.31 21.58
N ALA A 92 25.24 -0.03 21.21
CA ALA A 92 26.23 0.94 20.76
C ALA A 92 25.79 1.68 19.50
N LEU A 93 25.25 0.97 18.50
CA LEU A 93 24.79 1.56 17.25
C LEU A 93 23.54 2.43 17.43
N VAL A 94 22.63 2.07 18.35
CA VAL A 94 21.50 2.94 18.71
C VAL A 94 21.99 4.21 19.39
N ASN A 95 22.94 4.11 20.33
CA ASN A 95 23.55 5.29 20.99
C ASN A 95 24.24 6.21 19.98
N VAL A 96 24.96 5.67 18.99
CA VAL A 96 25.57 6.44 17.89
C VAL A 96 24.54 7.27 17.13
N LEU A 97 23.32 6.74 16.95
CA LEU A 97 22.24 7.44 16.26
C LEU A 97 21.57 8.52 17.12
N GLU A 98 21.60 8.39 18.45
CA GLU A 98 21.04 9.38 19.39
C GLU A 98 21.94 10.63 19.52
N GLU A 99 23.26 10.47 19.37
CA GLU A 99 24.27 11.54 19.58
C GLU A 99 24.43 12.51 18.39
N GLN A 100 23.35 12.89 17.71
CA GLN A 100 23.34 13.84 16.57
C GLN A 100 24.44 13.55 15.51
N PRO A 101 24.44 12.35 14.92
CA PRO A 101 25.44 11.95 13.92
C PRO A 101 25.35 12.73 12.61
N THR A 102 26.44 12.71 11.83
CA THR A 102 26.45 13.16 10.42
C THR A 102 25.53 12.28 9.57
N GLU A 103 25.07 12.76 8.40
CA GLU A 103 24.22 11.96 7.50
C GLU A 103 24.89 10.64 7.08
N GLU A 104 26.18 10.68 6.79
CA GLU A 104 26.95 9.46 6.48
C GLU A 104 26.89 8.46 7.64
N MET A 105 27.14 8.90 8.87
CA MET A 105 27.09 8.06 10.06
C MET A 105 25.69 7.47 10.29
N LYS A 106 24.61 8.23 10.02
CA LYS A 106 23.24 7.72 10.12
C LYS A 106 23.02 6.53 9.20
N VAL A 107 23.41 6.65 7.94
CA VAL A 107 23.29 5.59 6.94
C VAL A 107 24.13 4.37 7.35
N VAL A 108 25.40 4.59 7.75
CA VAL A 108 26.28 3.50 8.19
C VAL A 108 25.68 2.74 9.39
N ALA A 109 25.25 3.46 10.42
CA ALA A 109 24.73 2.84 11.64
C ALA A 109 23.41 2.10 11.39
N ILE A 110 22.51 2.66 10.57
CA ILE A 110 21.28 1.97 10.17
C ILE A 110 21.61 0.69 9.38
N CYS A 111 22.51 0.74 8.39
CA CYS A 111 22.89 -0.44 7.61
C CYS A 111 23.51 -1.54 8.50
N ALA A 112 24.35 -1.17 9.46
CA ALA A 112 24.91 -2.10 10.44
C ALA A 112 23.81 -2.75 11.31
N LEU A 113 22.84 -1.95 11.77
CA LEU A 113 21.68 -2.43 12.51
C LEU A 113 20.79 -3.36 11.68
N GLN A 114 20.57 -3.06 10.39
CA GLN A 114 19.81 -3.91 9.48
C GLN A 114 20.44 -5.30 9.37
N ASN A 115 21.77 -5.37 9.19
CA ASN A 115 22.51 -6.65 9.16
C ASN A 115 22.35 -7.44 10.47
N LEU A 116 22.42 -6.75 11.61
CA LEU A 116 22.23 -7.35 12.93
C LEU A 116 20.84 -7.98 13.10
N VAL A 117 19.78 -7.32 12.63
CA VAL A 117 18.40 -7.76 12.92
C VAL A 117 17.81 -8.71 11.87
N MET A 118 18.35 -8.72 10.64
CA MET A 118 17.76 -9.39 9.48
C MET A 118 17.30 -10.83 9.78
N HIS A 119 18.13 -11.60 10.49
CA HIS A 119 17.88 -13.00 10.81
C HIS A 119 18.00 -13.34 12.31
N SER A 120 17.88 -12.32 13.19
CA SER A 120 18.07 -12.48 14.63
C SER A 120 16.96 -11.82 15.45
N ARG A 121 16.09 -12.66 16.06
CA ARG A 121 15.02 -12.18 16.95
C ARG A 121 15.57 -11.55 18.23
N SER A 122 16.64 -12.11 18.80
CA SER A 122 17.30 -11.53 19.98
C SER A 122 17.82 -10.12 19.69
N ASN A 123 18.38 -9.89 18.50
CA ASN A 123 18.90 -8.56 18.14
C ASN A 123 17.78 -7.57 17.88
N LYS A 124 16.66 -7.97 17.26
CA LYS A 124 15.46 -7.12 17.15
C LYS A 124 15.02 -6.62 18.52
N ARG A 125 14.96 -7.53 19.49
CA ARG A 125 14.61 -7.19 20.87
C ARG A 125 15.64 -6.27 21.52
N ALA A 126 16.94 -6.57 21.37
CA ALA A 126 18.01 -5.73 21.89
C ALA A 126 17.98 -4.30 21.33
N VAL A 127 17.72 -4.13 20.03
CA VAL A 127 17.54 -2.80 19.41
C VAL A 127 16.35 -2.08 20.03
N ALA A 128 15.21 -2.76 20.18
CA ALA A 128 14.00 -2.13 20.70
C ALA A 128 14.15 -1.74 22.19
N GLU A 129 14.76 -2.60 23.00
CA GLU A 129 15.07 -2.32 24.41
C GLU A 129 16.09 -1.18 24.58
N ALA A 130 16.96 -0.98 23.59
CA ALA A 130 17.90 0.14 23.55
C ALA A 130 17.28 1.46 23.07
N GLY A 131 15.98 1.52 22.76
CA GLY A 131 15.33 2.74 22.25
C GLY A 131 15.35 2.90 20.73
N GLY A 132 15.89 1.92 19.99
CA GLY A 132 16.10 2.01 18.54
C GLY A 132 14.82 2.19 17.71
N VAL A 133 13.64 1.88 18.26
CA VAL A 133 12.36 2.16 17.60
C VAL A 133 12.09 3.66 17.56
N GLN A 134 12.35 4.42 18.62
CA GLN A 134 12.12 5.86 18.58
C GLN A 134 13.11 6.53 17.62
N VAL A 135 14.38 6.15 17.72
CA VAL A 135 15.45 6.61 16.84
C VAL A 135 15.11 6.42 15.36
N VAL A 136 14.62 5.24 14.96
CA VAL A 136 14.28 5.02 13.55
C VAL A 136 13.07 5.84 13.09
N LEU A 137 12.11 6.14 13.98
CA LEU A 137 10.97 7.01 13.63
C LEU A 137 11.41 8.46 13.40
N ASP A 138 12.36 8.94 14.21
CA ASP A 138 12.96 10.26 14.03
C ASP A 138 13.72 10.33 12.69
N LEU A 139 14.45 9.26 12.35
CA LEU A 139 15.21 9.15 11.09
C LEU A 139 14.31 9.02 9.85
N ILE A 140 13.15 8.35 9.94
CA ILE A 140 12.14 8.34 8.87
C ILE A 140 11.68 9.77 8.55
N SER A 141 11.62 10.64 9.57
CA SER A 141 11.21 12.04 9.40
C SER A 141 12.32 12.96 8.86
N SER A 142 13.52 12.42 8.59
CA SER A 142 14.67 13.18 8.09
C SER A 142 14.39 13.93 6.79
N SER A 143 15.05 15.08 6.57
CA SER A 143 15.04 15.80 5.30
C SER A 143 15.83 15.08 4.20
N ASP A 144 16.78 14.23 4.57
CA ASP A 144 17.59 13.44 3.65
C ASP A 144 16.80 12.21 3.15
N PRO A 145 16.54 12.08 1.83
CA PRO A 145 15.76 10.96 1.29
C PRO A 145 16.41 9.60 1.52
N ASP A 146 17.73 9.51 1.36
CA ASP A 146 18.46 8.24 1.48
C ASP A 146 18.37 7.69 2.91
N THR A 147 18.58 8.55 3.91
CA THR A 147 18.42 8.23 5.33
C THR A 147 16.99 7.80 5.65
N SER A 148 15.99 8.52 5.14
CA SER A 148 14.57 8.21 5.36
C SER A 148 14.20 6.83 4.78
N VAL A 149 14.68 6.51 3.57
CA VAL A 149 14.47 5.20 2.93
C VAL A 149 15.16 4.09 3.73
N GLN A 150 16.40 4.27 4.16
CA GLN A 150 17.10 3.29 4.99
C GLN A 150 16.39 3.04 6.32
N ALA A 151 15.85 4.09 6.93
CA ALA A 151 15.05 3.97 8.15
C ALA A 151 13.75 3.19 7.90
N ALA A 152 13.07 3.39 6.77
CA ALA A 152 11.90 2.59 6.38
C ALA A 152 12.23 1.10 6.17
N MET A 153 13.34 0.80 5.49
CA MET A 153 13.84 -0.58 5.35
C MET A 153 14.11 -1.22 6.71
N PHE A 154 14.67 -0.47 7.65
CA PHE A 154 14.94 -0.97 8.99
C PHE A 154 13.65 -1.23 9.78
N VAL A 155 12.64 -0.35 9.68
CA VAL A 155 11.29 -0.59 10.24
C VAL A 155 10.68 -1.87 9.68
N LYS A 156 10.76 -2.09 8.36
CA LYS A 156 10.32 -3.36 7.74
C LYS A 156 10.99 -4.57 8.40
N LEU A 157 12.30 -4.53 8.61
CA LEU A 157 13.04 -5.64 9.23
C LEU A 157 12.68 -5.85 10.70
N LEU A 158 12.61 -4.78 11.50
CA LEU A 158 12.24 -4.86 12.92
C LEU A 158 10.85 -5.48 13.10
N PHE A 159 9.90 -5.06 12.27
CA PHE A 159 8.49 -5.44 12.36
C PHE A 159 8.07 -6.58 11.41
N SER A 160 9.03 -7.35 10.89
CA SER A 160 8.74 -8.53 10.03
C SER A 160 8.24 -9.76 10.80
N ASN A 161 8.19 -9.70 12.13
CA ASN A 161 7.57 -10.71 12.98
C ASN A 161 7.10 -10.09 14.31
N HIS A 162 6.52 -10.89 15.20
CA HIS A 162 5.93 -10.40 16.46
C HIS A 162 6.91 -10.23 17.64
N THR A 163 8.23 -10.29 17.43
CA THR A 163 9.22 -10.27 18.54
C THR A 163 9.18 -8.97 19.35
N VAL A 164 8.90 -7.85 18.69
CA VAL A 164 8.84 -6.49 19.26
C VAL A 164 7.43 -5.92 19.13
N GLN A 165 6.41 -6.77 19.26
CA GLN A 165 5.01 -6.40 19.07
C GLN A 165 4.55 -5.27 20.02
N GLU A 166 5.12 -5.17 21.21
CA GLU A 166 4.82 -4.12 22.19
C GLU A 166 5.22 -2.73 21.70
N TYR A 167 6.16 -2.64 20.76
CA TYR A 167 6.61 -1.40 20.13
C TYR A 167 5.84 -1.04 18.85
N ALA A 168 5.05 -1.98 18.30
CA ALA A 168 4.26 -1.76 17.09
C ALA A 168 3.02 -0.90 17.42
N SER A 169 3.09 0.40 17.11
CA SER A 169 2.11 1.40 17.53
C SER A 169 1.50 2.18 16.35
N SER A 170 0.45 2.96 16.63
CA SER A 170 -0.13 3.88 15.66
C SER A 170 0.85 5.00 15.27
N GLU A 171 1.81 5.35 16.14
CA GLU A 171 2.87 6.31 15.82
C GLU A 171 3.77 5.80 14.70
N THR A 172 4.14 4.52 14.74
CA THR A 172 4.96 3.89 13.69
C THR A 172 4.25 3.95 12.34
N VAL A 173 2.94 3.69 12.31
CA VAL A 173 2.13 3.84 11.09
C VAL A 173 2.11 5.30 10.63
N ARG A 174 1.92 6.25 11.56
CA ARG A 174 1.87 7.69 11.25
C ARG A 174 3.17 8.20 10.64
N ALA A 175 4.33 7.83 11.20
CA ALA A 175 5.63 8.25 10.68
C ALA A 175 5.83 7.77 9.23
N ILE A 176 5.50 6.51 8.94
CA ILE A 176 5.61 5.98 7.57
C ILE A 176 4.60 6.65 6.64
N THR A 177 3.34 6.85 7.08
CA THR A 177 2.33 7.57 6.29
C THR A 177 2.79 8.98 5.95
N ALA A 178 3.38 9.71 6.90
CA ALA A 178 3.93 11.04 6.68
C ALA A 178 5.13 11.04 5.72
N ALA A 179 6.00 10.02 5.78
CA ALA A 179 7.10 9.87 4.83
C ALA A 179 6.60 9.58 3.40
N ILE A 180 5.59 8.72 3.25
CA ILE A 180 4.92 8.47 1.96
C ILE A 180 4.33 9.76 1.40
N GLU A 181 3.61 10.52 2.23
CA GLU A 181 3.03 11.80 1.84
C GLU A 181 4.13 12.75 1.35
N LYS A 182 5.17 12.96 2.16
CA LYS A 182 6.31 13.84 1.85
C LYS A 182 6.98 13.46 0.53
N ASP A 183 7.25 12.19 0.30
CA ASP A 183 7.91 11.68 -0.91
C ASP A 183 7.03 11.90 -2.16
N LEU A 184 5.72 11.68 -2.01
CA LEU A 184 4.75 11.94 -3.06
C LEU A 184 4.68 13.43 -3.43
N TRP A 185 4.68 14.33 -2.45
CA TRP A 185 4.73 15.77 -2.69
C TRP A 185 6.04 16.22 -3.34
N ALA A 186 7.16 15.60 -3.00
CA ALA A 186 8.47 15.97 -3.51
C ALA A 186 8.76 15.46 -4.93
N SER A 187 8.38 14.22 -5.24
CA SER A 187 8.77 13.53 -6.48
C SER A 187 7.61 13.16 -7.41
N GLY A 188 6.36 13.22 -6.93
CA GLY A 188 5.18 12.71 -7.64
C GLY A 188 5.05 11.18 -7.64
N THR A 189 6.03 10.48 -7.08
CA THR A 189 6.07 9.02 -6.91
C THR A 189 6.45 8.68 -5.47
N VAL A 190 6.38 7.40 -5.11
CA VAL A 190 6.74 6.93 -3.76
C VAL A 190 7.75 5.81 -3.88
N ASN A 191 8.83 5.89 -3.12
CA ASN A 191 9.77 4.79 -2.94
C ASN A 191 9.05 3.59 -2.31
N ASP A 192 9.16 2.43 -2.95
CA ASP A 192 8.40 1.24 -2.56
C ASP A 192 8.81 0.67 -1.19
N GLU A 193 9.98 1.02 -0.64
CA GLU A 193 10.37 0.60 0.70
C GLU A 193 9.50 1.20 1.81
N TYR A 194 8.95 2.41 1.64
CA TYR A 194 7.96 2.96 2.59
C TYR A 194 6.69 2.11 2.62
N LEU A 195 6.18 1.73 1.44
CA LEU A 195 5.00 0.89 1.31
C LEU A 195 5.23 -0.52 1.83
N LYS A 196 6.41 -1.10 1.58
CA LYS A 196 6.81 -2.40 2.12
C LYS A 196 6.93 -2.38 3.66
N ALA A 197 7.44 -1.30 4.24
CA ALA A 197 7.48 -1.13 5.69
C ALA A 197 6.06 -1.08 6.29
N LEU A 198 5.16 -0.31 5.66
CA LEU A 198 3.75 -0.24 6.04
C LEU A 198 3.06 -1.61 5.91
N ASN A 199 3.31 -2.35 4.84
CA ASN A 199 2.80 -3.70 4.63
C ASN A 199 3.31 -4.68 5.70
N SER A 200 4.57 -4.59 6.12
CA SER A 200 5.09 -5.41 7.20
C SER A 200 4.33 -5.19 8.51
N LEU A 201 4.00 -3.93 8.81
CA LEU A 201 3.20 -3.58 9.99
C LEU A 201 1.77 -4.11 9.87
N PHE A 202 1.09 -3.86 8.75
CA PHE A 202 -0.29 -4.33 8.56
C PHE A 202 -0.38 -5.85 8.53
N ASN A 203 0.57 -6.54 7.89
CA ASN A 203 0.56 -7.99 7.82
C ASN A 203 0.74 -8.63 9.20
N ASN A 204 1.74 -8.19 9.98
CA ASN A 204 2.06 -8.78 11.28
C ASN A 204 1.21 -8.25 12.44
N PHE A 205 0.61 -7.05 12.33
CA PHE A 205 -0.14 -6.44 13.43
C PHE A 205 -1.52 -5.97 12.95
N PRO A 206 -2.51 -6.88 12.80
CA PRO A 206 -3.83 -6.53 12.30
C PRO A 206 -4.53 -5.41 13.08
N ARG A 207 -4.23 -5.26 14.38
CA ARG A 207 -4.74 -4.15 15.21
C ARG A 207 -4.40 -2.76 14.67
N LEU A 208 -3.31 -2.63 13.89
CA LEU A 208 -2.89 -1.36 13.30
C LEU A 208 -3.72 -0.95 12.09
N ARG A 209 -4.41 -1.90 11.44
CA ARG A 209 -5.19 -1.66 10.21
C ARG A 209 -6.42 -0.78 10.44
N ALA A 210 -6.92 -0.74 11.68
CA ALA A 210 -8.09 0.05 12.07
C ALA A 210 -7.72 1.36 12.80
N THR A 211 -6.46 1.81 12.70
CA THR A 211 -6.00 3.05 13.32
C THR A 211 -6.24 4.25 12.39
N GLU A 212 -6.36 5.45 12.96
CA GLU A 212 -6.51 6.69 12.18
C GLU A 212 -5.38 6.88 11.15
N PRO A 213 -4.08 6.72 11.48
CA PRO A 213 -3.01 6.83 10.49
C PRO A 213 -3.08 5.81 9.35
N ALA A 214 -3.68 4.64 9.60
CA ALA A 214 -3.93 3.64 8.56
C ALA A 214 -5.07 4.06 7.62
N THR A 215 -6.07 4.79 8.12
CA THR A 215 -7.10 5.39 7.27
C THR A 215 -6.53 6.56 6.45
N LEU A 216 -5.69 7.40 7.07
CA LEU A 216 -5.04 8.53 6.40
C LEU A 216 -4.03 8.10 5.33
N SER A 217 -3.52 6.86 5.37
CA SER A 217 -2.62 6.37 4.32
C SER A 217 -3.33 6.05 3.01
N ILE A 218 -4.64 5.78 3.02
CA ILE A 218 -5.39 5.27 1.86
C ILE A 218 -5.31 6.20 0.64
N PRO A 219 -5.52 7.53 0.73
CA PRO A 219 -5.35 8.42 -0.42
C PRO A 219 -3.95 8.37 -1.04
N HIS A 220 -2.91 8.22 -0.20
CA HIS A 220 -1.54 8.09 -0.68
C HIS A 220 -1.29 6.72 -1.34
N LEU A 221 -1.90 5.64 -0.83
CA LEU A 221 -1.88 4.33 -1.48
C LEU A 221 -2.59 4.36 -2.83
N VAL A 222 -3.76 4.99 -2.90
CA VAL A 222 -4.51 5.18 -4.17
C VAL A 222 -3.68 5.97 -5.18
N THR A 223 -2.97 7.01 -4.73
CA THR A 223 -2.09 7.79 -5.61
C THR A 223 -0.86 7.00 -6.04
N SER A 224 -0.25 6.25 -5.12
CA SER A 224 0.89 5.37 -5.41
C SER A 224 0.53 4.27 -6.41
N LEU A 225 -0.70 3.75 -6.35
CA LEU A 225 -1.23 2.81 -7.34
C LEU A 225 -1.37 3.48 -8.73
N LYS A 226 -1.73 4.77 -8.78
CA LYS A 226 -1.91 5.54 -10.03
C LYS A 226 -0.59 5.93 -10.69
N THR A 227 0.40 6.41 -9.91
CA THR A 227 1.62 7.04 -10.45
C THR A 227 2.89 6.19 -10.29
N GLY A 228 2.85 5.15 -9.46
CA GLY A 228 4.03 4.37 -9.09
C GLY A 228 4.52 3.38 -10.16
N SER A 229 5.73 2.88 -9.94
CA SER A 229 6.28 1.72 -10.66
C SER A 229 5.46 0.46 -10.41
N GLU A 230 5.65 -0.62 -11.18
CA GLU A 230 4.95 -1.89 -10.94
C GLU A 230 5.17 -2.43 -9.50
N ALA A 231 6.37 -2.26 -8.94
CA ALA A 231 6.67 -2.64 -7.56
C ALA A 231 5.93 -1.76 -6.54
N THR A 232 5.87 -0.45 -6.79
CA THR A 232 5.10 0.50 -5.96
C THR A 232 3.60 0.21 -6.03
N GLN A 233 3.08 -0.10 -7.22
CA GLN A 233 1.70 -0.48 -7.45
C GLN A 233 1.33 -1.77 -6.71
N GLU A 234 2.18 -2.79 -6.78
CA GLU A 234 2.00 -4.05 -6.06
C GLU A 234 1.95 -3.81 -4.55
N ALA A 235 2.90 -3.05 -4.01
CA ALA A 235 2.94 -2.74 -2.58
C ALA A 235 1.73 -1.91 -2.13
N ALA A 236 1.26 -0.96 -2.95
CA ALA A 236 0.06 -0.17 -2.66
C ALA A 236 -1.21 -1.03 -2.69
N LEU A 237 -1.34 -1.92 -3.67
CA LEU A 237 -2.45 -2.85 -3.79
C LEU A 237 -2.50 -3.82 -2.59
N ASP A 238 -1.35 -4.29 -2.15
CA ASP A 238 -1.20 -5.14 -0.96
C ASP A 238 -1.65 -4.43 0.31
N ALA A 239 -1.26 -3.17 0.49
CA ALA A 239 -1.67 -2.36 1.62
C ALA A 239 -3.19 -2.20 1.67
N LEU A 240 -3.81 -1.82 0.54
CA LEU A 240 -5.27 -1.69 0.42
C LEU A 240 -5.99 -3.01 0.72
N PHE A 241 -5.46 -4.13 0.20
CA PHE A 241 -6.01 -5.46 0.46
C PHE A 241 -5.93 -5.84 1.94
N LEU A 242 -4.79 -5.58 2.61
CA LEU A 242 -4.61 -5.83 4.03
C LEU A 242 -5.57 -4.99 4.89
N LEU A 243 -5.72 -3.69 4.59
CA LEU A 243 -6.67 -2.81 5.27
C LEU A 243 -8.10 -3.34 5.17
N ARG A 244 -8.52 -3.72 3.96
CA ARG A 244 -9.85 -4.28 3.71
C ARG A 244 -10.14 -5.52 4.55
N GLN A 245 -9.15 -6.37 4.84
CA GLN A 245 -9.37 -7.55 5.68
C GLN A 245 -9.82 -7.21 7.10
N ALA A 246 -9.55 -5.99 7.59
CA ALA A 246 -9.97 -5.55 8.92
C ALA A 246 -11.41 -5.02 8.97
N TRP A 247 -12.04 -4.73 7.82
CA TRP A 247 -13.34 -4.04 7.77
C TRP A 247 -14.50 -4.77 8.47
N SER A 248 -14.46 -6.10 8.50
CA SER A 248 -15.48 -6.90 9.19
C SER A 248 -15.29 -6.94 10.71
N ALA A 249 -14.11 -6.57 11.21
CA ALA A 249 -13.74 -6.66 12.62
C ALA A 249 -13.55 -5.30 13.30
N CYS A 250 -13.45 -4.21 12.53
CA CYS A 250 -13.28 -2.85 13.06
C CYS A 250 -14.63 -2.12 13.24
N PRO A 251 -14.66 -1.00 13.98
CA PRO A 251 -15.86 -0.16 14.07
C PRO A 251 -16.39 0.26 12.70
N ALA A 252 -17.71 0.36 12.57
CA ALA A 252 -18.38 0.64 11.29
C ALA A 252 -17.99 2.00 10.71
N GLU A 253 -17.65 2.98 11.56
CA GLU A 253 -17.16 4.29 11.16
C GLU A 253 -15.80 4.18 10.46
N VAL A 254 -14.91 3.34 10.97
CA VAL A 254 -13.57 3.13 10.41
C VAL A 254 -13.67 2.41 9.07
N SER A 255 -14.43 1.31 8.99
CA SER A 255 -14.59 0.58 7.72
C SER A 255 -15.25 1.43 6.65
N ARG A 256 -16.25 2.25 7.01
CA ARG A 256 -16.88 3.20 6.10
C ARG A 256 -15.91 4.28 5.62
N ALA A 257 -15.13 4.89 6.52
CA ALA A 257 -14.16 5.91 6.15
C ALA A 257 -13.10 5.34 5.19
N GLN A 258 -12.59 4.14 5.49
CA GLN A 258 -11.61 3.47 4.66
C GLN A 258 -12.18 3.05 3.30
N SER A 259 -13.39 2.51 3.25
CA SER A 259 -14.01 2.09 1.99
C SER A 259 -14.33 3.27 1.07
N VAL A 260 -14.79 4.39 1.64
CA VAL A 260 -15.00 5.64 0.89
C VAL A 260 -13.67 6.20 0.37
N ALA A 261 -12.63 6.27 1.20
CA ALA A 261 -11.31 6.74 0.75
C ALA A 261 -10.71 5.84 -0.35
N ALA A 262 -10.92 4.51 -0.26
CA ALA A 262 -10.43 3.56 -1.26
C ALA A 262 -11.27 3.56 -2.55
N ALA A 263 -12.50 4.10 -2.55
CA ALA A 263 -13.35 4.17 -3.72
C ALA A 263 -12.71 4.99 -4.87
N ASP A 264 -11.81 5.92 -4.55
CA ASP A 264 -11.02 6.67 -5.54
C ASP A 264 -10.08 5.80 -6.39
N ALA A 265 -9.87 4.54 -5.99
CA ALA A 265 -9.15 3.55 -6.77
C ALA A 265 -10.03 2.81 -7.79
N ILE A 266 -11.38 2.91 -7.75
CA ILE A 266 -12.30 2.13 -8.60
C ILE A 266 -11.91 2.14 -10.08
N PRO A 267 -11.69 3.30 -10.73
CA PRO A 267 -11.32 3.31 -12.16
C PRO A 267 -10.01 2.58 -12.45
N LEU A 268 -9.06 2.65 -11.52
CA LEU A 268 -7.77 2.00 -11.66
C LEU A 268 -7.87 0.50 -11.40
N LEU A 269 -8.66 0.06 -10.42
CA LEU A 269 -8.92 -1.36 -10.19
C LEU A 269 -9.57 -2.01 -11.41
N GLN A 270 -10.54 -1.32 -12.03
CA GLN A 270 -11.17 -1.76 -13.29
C GLN A 270 -10.15 -1.88 -14.43
N TYR A 271 -9.22 -0.93 -14.55
CA TYR A 271 -8.12 -1.01 -15.50
C TYR A 271 -7.19 -2.20 -15.20
N LEU A 272 -6.79 -2.40 -13.94
CA LEU A 272 -5.90 -3.50 -13.53
C LEU A 272 -6.50 -4.88 -13.78
N ILE A 273 -7.81 -5.03 -13.60
CA ILE A 273 -8.54 -6.27 -13.92
C ILE A 273 -8.47 -6.57 -15.42
N GLN A 274 -8.57 -5.54 -16.26
CA GLN A 274 -8.66 -5.72 -17.72
C GLN A 274 -7.29 -5.81 -18.41
N SER A 275 -6.32 -5.02 -17.94
CA SER A 275 -5.05 -4.78 -18.63
C SER A 275 -3.83 -4.86 -17.71
N GLY A 276 -4.02 -5.05 -16.40
CA GLY A 276 -2.94 -5.16 -15.44
C GLY A 276 -2.27 -6.53 -15.41
N PRO A 277 -1.10 -6.65 -14.75
CA PRO A 277 -0.43 -7.92 -14.54
C PRO A 277 -1.36 -8.97 -13.89
N PRO A 278 -1.30 -10.27 -14.28
CA PRO A 278 -2.21 -11.29 -13.75
C PRO A 278 -2.24 -11.38 -12.22
N ARG A 279 -1.09 -11.16 -11.58
CA ARG A 279 -0.95 -11.14 -10.11
C ARG A 279 -1.73 -10.03 -9.41
N PHE A 280 -2.14 -8.98 -10.11
CA PHE A 280 -2.93 -7.87 -9.54
C PHE A 280 -4.43 -8.13 -9.66
N GLN A 281 -4.87 -8.91 -10.65
CA GLN A 281 -6.27 -9.06 -11.03
C GLN A 281 -7.14 -9.58 -9.88
N GLU A 282 -6.68 -10.64 -9.18
CA GLU A 282 -7.43 -11.23 -8.07
C GLU A 282 -7.65 -10.24 -6.93
N LYS A 283 -6.58 -9.54 -6.50
CA LYS A 283 -6.66 -8.53 -5.43
C LYS A 283 -7.51 -7.34 -5.88
N ALA A 284 -7.38 -6.90 -7.12
CA ALA A 284 -8.14 -5.79 -7.67
C ALA A 284 -9.64 -6.09 -7.78
N GLU A 285 -10.00 -7.29 -8.26
CA GLU A 285 -11.39 -7.76 -8.30
C GLU A 285 -12.00 -7.81 -6.90
N PHE A 286 -11.27 -8.40 -5.95
CA PHE A 286 -11.75 -8.54 -4.59
C PHE A 286 -11.96 -7.20 -3.89
N LEU A 287 -11.02 -6.26 -4.07
CA LEU A 287 -11.17 -4.90 -3.57
C LEU A 287 -12.37 -4.21 -4.21
N LEU A 288 -12.47 -4.24 -5.54
CA LEU A 288 -13.55 -3.61 -6.29
C LEU A 288 -14.94 -4.10 -5.83
N GLN A 289 -15.07 -5.39 -5.52
CA GLN A 289 -16.31 -6.00 -5.00
C GLN A 289 -16.69 -5.54 -3.57
N CYS A 290 -15.83 -4.78 -2.88
CA CYS A 290 -16.07 -4.30 -1.53
C CYS A 290 -16.21 -2.77 -1.43
N LEU A 291 -16.03 -2.03 -2.54
CA LEU A 291 -15.99 -0.57 -2.51
C LEU A 291 -17.38 0.05 -2.78
N PRO A 292 -17.74 1.13 -2.06
CA PRO A 292 -18.94 1.89 -2.38
C PRO A 292 -18.81 2.55 -3.75
N GLY A 293 -19.93 2.71 -4.43
CA GLY A 293 -19.95 3.34 -5.74
C GLY A 293 -21.35 3.65 -6.24
N THR A 294 -21.40 4.39 -7.33
CA THR A 294 -22.63 4.80 -8.00
C THR A 294 -22.74 4.08 -9.34
N LEU A 295 -23.89 3.45 -9.56
CA LEU A 295 -24.32 3.00 -10.87
C LEU A 295 -25.11 4.11 -11.55
N VAL A 296 -24.64 4.58 -12.70
CA VAL A 296 -25.38 5.46 -13.60
C VAL A 296 -25.84 4.63 -14.80
N VAL A 297 -27.14 4.66 -15.08
CA VAL A 297 -27.73 4.04 -16.26
C VAL A 297 -28.35 5.13 -17.12
N THR A 298 -27.88 5.26 -18.35
CA THR A 298 -28.38 6.24 -19.33
C THR A 298 -29.16 5.51 -20.41
N ILE A 299 -30.45 5.82 -20.52
CA ILE A 299 -31.30 5.34 -21.61
C ILE A 299 -31.19 6.35 -22.76
N LYS A 300 -30.40 6.02 -23.79
CA LYS A 300 -30.16 6.93 -24.91
C LYS A 300 -31.36 7.00 -25.83
N ARG A 301 -31.66 5.89 -26.50
CA ARG A 301 -32.76 5.83 -27.48
C ARG A 301 -33.38 4.46 -27.61
N GLY A 302 -34.60 4.43 -28.14
CA GLY A 302 -35.28 3.21 -28.55
C GLY A 302 -35.33 3.12 -30.07
N ASN A 303 -35.16 1.91 -30.60
CA ASN A 303 -35.19 1.65 -32.04
C ASN A 303 -36.41 0.81 -32.41
N ASN A 304 -37.10 1.20 -33.49
CA ASN A 304 -38.22 0.48 -34.10
C ASN A 304 -39.46 0.30 -33.18
N MET A 305 -39.79 1.32 -32.38
CA MET A 305 -40.98 1.38 -31.51
C MET A 305 -42.27 1.70 -32.27
N LYS A 306 -42.43 1.12 -33.46
CA LYS A 306 -43.59 1.33 -34.32
C LYS A 306 -44.85 0.67 -33.74
N GLN A 307 -45.99 1.30 -33.98
CA GLN A 307 -47.31 0.73 -33.76
C GLN A 307 -48.19 0.92 -35.01
N SER A 308 -49.20 0.07 -35.14
CA SER A 308 -50.02 -0.01 -36.36
C SER A 308 -50.95 1.19 -36.55
N VAL A 309 -51.32 1.90 -35.47
CA VAL A 309 -52.28 3.01 -35.51
C VAL A 309 -51.81 4.13 -34.58
N GLY A 310 -51.69 5.35 -35.12
CA GLY A 310 -51.30 6.56 -34.39
C GLY A 310 -49.83 6.61 -33.98
N ASN A 311 -49.37 7.78 -33.52
CA ASN A 311 -48.01 7.93 -33.01
C ASN A 311 -47.86 7.27 -31.63
N PRO A 312 -46.79 6.50 -31.40
CA PRO A 312 -46.53 5.88 -30.11
C PRO A 312 -46.07 6.94 -29.10
N SER A 313 -46.54 6.86 -27.84
CA SER A 313 -46.08 7.71 -26.74
C SER A 313 -45.18 6.88 -25.82
N VAL A 314 -43.91 6.76 -26.21
CA VAL A 314 -42.98 5.78 -25.64
C VAL A 314 -42.28 6.34 -24.39
N PHE A 315 -42.15 5.50 -23.37
CA PHE A 315 -41.29 5.74 -22.22
C PHE A 315 -40.71 4.43 -21.69
N CYS A 316 -39.60 4.50 -20.98
CA CYS A 316 -38.99 3.35 -20.33
C CYS A 316 -39.23 3.41 -18.82
N LYS A 317 -39.77 2.33 -18.25
CA LYS A 317 -39.87 2.11 -16.80
C LYS A 317 -38.69 1.25 -16.35
N ILE A 318 -37.93 1.74 -15.38
CA ILE A 318 -36.65 1.19 -14.96
C ILE A 318 -36.75 0.80 -13.48
N THR A 319 -36.40 -0.44 -13.16
CA THR A 319 -36.44 -0.98 -11.80
C THR A 319 -35.14 -1.73 -11.53
N LEU A 320 -34.42 -1.35 -10.47
CA LEU A 320 -33.20 -2.03 -10.04
C LEU A 320 -33.47 -2.78 -8.74
N GLY A 321 -33.41 -4.11 -8.78
CA GLY A 321 -33.74 -4.94 -7.62
C GLY A 321 -35.15 -4.61 -7.07
N ASN A 322 -35.23 -4.34 -5.76
CA ASN A 322 -36.48 -3.98 -5.08
C ASN A 322 -36.71 -2.46 -4.95
N THR A 323 -35.96 -1.64 -5.70
CA THR A 323 -36.11 -0.18 -5.62
C THR A 323 -37.40 0.30 -6.31
N PRO A 324 -37.96 1.45 -5.88
CA PRO A 324 -39.10 2.05 -6.54
C PRO A 324 -38.81 2.29 -8.04
N PRO A 325 -39.75 1.97 -8.93
CA PRO A 325 -39.53 2.14 -10.35
C PRO A 325 -39.39 3.62 -10.72
N ARG A 326 -38.40 3.93 -11.54
CA ARG A 326 -38.20 5.24 -12.17
C ARG A 326 -38.66 5.18 -13.63
N GLN A 327 -38.89 6.32 -14.27
CA GLN A 327 -39.31 6.35 -15.66
C GLN A 327 -38.70 7.51 -16.42
N THR A 328 -38.45 7.32 -17.71
CA THR A 328 -38.06 8.40 -18.62
C THR A 328 -39.24 9.31 -18.93
N LYS A 329 -38.97 10.46 -19.56
CA LYS A 329 -39.99 11.28 -20.22
C LYS A 329 -40.71 10.47 -21.29
N VAL A 330 -41.94 10.89 -21.57
CA VAL A 330 -42.75 10.31 -22.62
C VAL A 330 -42.48 11.05 -23.92
N ILE A 331 -41.99 10.33 -24.93
CA ILE A 331 -41.71 10.88 -26.25
C ILE A 331 -42.74 10.34 -27.22
N SER A 332 -43.44 11.25 -27.90
CA SER A 332 -44.54 10.90 -28.82
C SER A 332 -44.20 11.13 -30.29
N THR A 333 -42.93 11.38 -30.60
CA THR A 333 -42.44 11.74 -31.93
C THR A 333 -41.67 10.59 -32.56
N GLY A 334 -42.23 10.04 -33.64
CA GLY A 334 -41.57 9.02 -34.45
C GLY A 334 -41.40 7.65 -33.77
N PRO A 335 -40.84 6.67 -34.50
CA PRO A 335 -40.64 5.31 -34.01
C PRO A 335 -39.34 5.11 -33.23
N ASN A 336 -38.45 6.10 -33.22
CA ASN A 336 -37.16 6.03 -32.57
C ASN A 336 -37.03 7.17 -31.52
N PRO A 337 -37.64 7.01 -30.33
CA PRO A 337 -37.57 8.01 -29.28
C PRO A 337 -36.13 8.16 -28.75
N GLU A 338 -35.66 9.40 -28.58
CA GLU A 338 -34.35 9.76 -28.01
C GLU A 338 -34.55 10.47 -26.67
N TRP A 339 -34.18 9.82 -25.57
CA TRP A 339 -34.35 10.35 -24.22
C TRP A 339 -33.10 11.02 -23.69
N ASP A 340 -31.96 10.35 -23.84
CA ASP A 340 -30.68 10.72 -23.20
C ASP A 340 -30.85 11.01 -21.70
N GLU A 341 -31.60 10.15 -21.01
CA GLU A 341 -31.94 10.33 -19.60
C GLU A 341 -31.14 9.36 -18.71
N SER A 342 -30.51 9.92 -17.68
CA SER A 342 -29.64 9.20 -16.75
C SER A 342 -30.30 8.98 -15.38
N PHE A 343 -30.09 7.79 -14.83
CA PHE A 343 -30.61 7.38 -13.53
C PHE A 343 -29.47 6.87 -12.65
N SER A 344 -29.34 7.42 -11.45
CA SER A 344 -28.24 7.08 -10.54
C SER A 344 -28.73 6.35 -9.30
N TRP A 345 -27.96 5.33 -8.88
CA TRP A 345 -28.11 4.61 -7.62
C TRP A 345 -26.77 4.53 -6.91
N SER A 346 -26.69 5.03 -5.70
CA SER A 346 -25.50 4.94 -4.84
C SER A 346 -25.60 3.71 -3.94
N PHE A 347 -24.48 3.02 -3.77
CA PHE A 347 -24.40 1.82 -2.95
C PHE A 347 -23.22 1.88 -2.00
N GLU A 348 -23.41 1.36 -0.79
CA GLU A 348 -22.32 1.15 0.18
C GLU A 348 -21.41 -0.03 -0.22
N SER A 349 -21.89 -0.92 -1.08
CA SER A 349 -21.12 -2.00 -1.71
C SER A 349 -21.72 -2.39 -3.07
N PRO A 350 -20.96 -2.97 -4.01
CA PRO A 350 -21.46 -3.26 -5.34
C PRO A 350 -22.68 -4.21 -5.31
N PRO A 351 -23.72 -3.94 -6.13
CA PRO A 351 -24.98 -4.67 -6.10
C PRO A 351 -24.88 -6.06 -6.74
N LYS A 352 -24.13 -6.98 -6.12
CA LYS A 352 -23.85 -8.34 -6.63
C LYS A 352 -25.13 -9.13 -6.87
N GLY A 353 -25.26 -9.72 -8.05
CA GLY A 353 -26.41 -10.50 -8.49
C GLY A 353 -27.69 -9.70 -8.74
N GLN A 354 -27.67 -8.36 -8.59
CA GLN A 354 -28.85 -7.56 -8.89
C GLN A 354 -29.10 -7.46 -10.40
N LYS A 355 -30.38 -7.49 -10.75
CA LYS A 355 -30.85 -7.38 -12.12
C LYS A 355 -31.53 -6.03 -12.31
N LEU A 356 -31.19 -5.36 -13.40
CA LEU A 356 -31.89 -4.18 -13.87
C LEU A 356 -32.98 -4.61 -14.84
N HIS A 357 -34.22 -4.25 -14.53
CA HIS A 357 -35.38 -4.48 -15.37
C HIS A 357 -35.79 -3.19 -16.05
N ILE A 358 -35.79 -3.19 -17.38
CA ILE A 358 -36.26 -2.06 -18.18
C ILE A 358 -37.45 -2.53 -19.00
N SER A 359 -38.60 -1.89 -18.83
CA SER A 359 -39.82 -2.14 -19.59
C SER A 359 -40.15 -0.92 -20.44
N CYS A 360 -40.12 -1.10 -21.76
CA CYS A 360 -40.51 -0.07 -22.70
C CYS A 360 -42.05 -0.11 -22.86
N LYS A 361 -42.70 1.01 -22.58
CA LYS A 361 -44.16 1.12 -22.49
C LYS A 361 -44.68 2.23 -23.37
N ASN A 362 -45.97 2.14 -23.67
CA ASN A 362 -46.71 3.12 -24.43
C ASN A 362 -47.78 3.75 -23.54
N LYS A 363 -47.82 5.09 -23.49
CA LYS A 363 -48.85 5.84 -22.78
C LYS A 363 -50.00 6.28 -23.70
N SER A 364 -49.92 5.99 -25.00
CA SER A 364 -50.98 6.31 -25.95
C SER A 364 -52.26 5.53 -25.63
N LYS A 365 -53.41 6.19 -25.80
CA LYS A 365 -54.73 5.55 -25.67
C LYS A 365 -55.01 4.57 -26.82
N MET A 366 -54.21 4.60 -27.88
CA MET A 366 -54.33 3.74 -29.06
C MET A 366 -53.07 2.91 -29.26
N GLY A 367 -53.23 1.62 -29.61
CA GLY A 367 -52.13 0.71 -29.91
C GLY A 367 -51.71 -0.20 -28.76
N LYS A 368 -50.53 -0.83 -28.88
CA LYS A 368 -49.99 -1.76 -27.87
C LYS A 368 -49.55 -0.99 -26.62
N SER A 369 -49.88 -1.49 -25.43
CA SER A 369 -49.51 -0.87 -24.14
C SER A 369 -48.03 -1.07 -23.75
N SER A 370 -47.33 -2.04 -24.35
CA SER A 370 -45.90 -2.29 -24.11
C SER A 370 -45.17 -2.69 -25.38
N PHE A 371 -43.93 -2.22 -25.50
CA PHE A 371 -43.02 -2.54 -26.61
C PHE A 371 -42.08 -3.71 -26.33
N GLY A 372 -41.95 -4.10 -25.06
CA GLY A 372 -41.14 -5.22 -24.59
C GLY A 372 -40.38 -4.87 -23.30
N LYS A 373 -39.54 -5.80 -22.85
CA LYS A 373 -38.69 -5.66 -21.67
C LYS A 373 -37.31 -6.27 -21.91
N VAL A 374 -36.31 -5.73 -21.23
CA VAL A 374 -34.96 -6.30 -21.14
C VAL A 374 -34.58 -6.45 -19.66
N THR A 375 -33.80 -7.49 -19.35
CA THR A 375 -33.20 -7.70 -18.03
C THR A 375 -31.69 -7.80 -18.18
N ILE A 376 -30.95 -6.99 -17.43
CA ILE A 376 -29.49 -6.84 -17.55
C ILE A 376 -28.86 -7.14 -16.18
N GLN A 377 -27.78 -7.93 -16.17
CA GLN A 377 -26.99 -8.19 -14.97
C GLN A 377 -25.96 -7.08 -14.77
N ILE A 378 -25.90 -6.53 -13.56
CA ILE A 378 -25.04 -5.38 -13.25
C ILE A 378 -23.62 -5.78 -12.86
N ASP A 379 -23.39 -7.04 -12.47
CA ASP A 379 -22.07 -7.54 -12.04
C ASP A 379 -20.95 -7.22 -13.03
N ARG A 380 -21.24 -7.37 -14.34
CA ARG A 380 -20.28 -7.08 -15.41
C ARG A 380 -19.94 -5.59 -15.52
N VAL A 381 -20.90 -4.71 -15.22
CA VAL A 381 -20.71 -3.25 -15.27
C VAL A 381 -19.73 -2.81 -14.19
N VAL A 382 -19.84 -3.37 -12.98
CA VAL A 382 -18.92 -3.06 -11.87
C VAL A 382 -17.48 -3.33 -12.27
N MET A 383 -17.22 -4.48 -12.90
CA MET A 383 -15.88 -4.92 -13.30
C MET A 383 -15.31 -4.14 -14.49
N LEU A 384 -16.15 -3.82 -15.48
CA LEU A 384 -15.70 -3.13 -16.70
C LEU A 384 -15.67 -1.60 -16.58
N GLY A 385 -16.38 -1.05 -15.60
CA GLY A 385 -16.51 0.39 -15.38
C GLY A 385 -17.48 1.09 -16.31
N ALA A 386 -17.37 0.87 -17.62
CA ALA A 386 -18.32 1.40 -18.60
C ALA A 386 -18.75 0.32 -19.58
N VAL A 387 -20.05 0.23 -19.84
CA VAL A 387 -20.63 -0.68 -20.83
C VAL A 387 -21.68 0.07 -21.61
N ALA A 388 -21.54 0.14 -22.93
CA ALA A 388 -22.56 0.68 -23.82
C ALA A 388 -22.94 -0.38 -24.86
N GLY A 389 -24.21 -0.46 -25.21
CA GLY A 389 -24.66 -1.40 -26.21
C GLY A 389 -26.14 -1.31 -26.55
N GLU A 390 -26.51 -2.03 -27.61
CA GLU A 390 -27.89 -2.25 -27.97
C GLU A 390 -28.44 -3.51 -27.33
N TYR A 391 -29.60 -3.40 -26.70
CA TYR A 391 -30.26 -4.49 -26.01
C TYR A 391 -31.63 -4.76 -26.61
N SER A 392 -31.83 -5.98 -27.11
CA SER A 392 -33.10 -6.38 -27.70
C SER A 392 -34.19 -6.54 -26.64
N LEU A 393 -35.37 -6.01 -26.96
CA LEU A 393 -36.56 -6.10 -26.13
C LEU A 393 -37.31 -7.40 -26.40
N LEU A 394 -37.69 -8.08 -25.32
CA LEU A 394 -38.47 -9.32 -25.34
C LEU A 394 -39.92 -9.10 -24.86
N PRO A 395 -40.90 -9.85 -25.40
CA PRO A 395 -40.79 -10.78 -26.52
C PRO A 395 -40.55 -10.04 -27.84
N GLU A 396 -39.90 -10.71 -28.80
CA GLU A 396 -39.63 -10.14 -30.12
C GLU A 396 -40.92 -9.72 -30.84
N SER A 397 -40.88 -8.58 -31.51
CA SER A 397 -42.02 -8.08 -32.27
C SER A 397 -42.11 -8.78 -33.63
N LYS A 398 -43.33 -9.12 -34.05
CA LYS A 398 -43.64 -9.58 -35.42
C LYS A 398 -43.26 -8.55 -36.50
N SER A 399 -43.04 -7.29 -36.12
CA SER A 399 -42.67 -6.18 -37.01
C SER A 399 -41.16 -5.93 -37.10
N GLY A 400 -40.34 -6.91 -36.71
CA GLY A 400 -38.88 -6.79 -36.64
C GLY A 400 -38.35 -6.49 -35.23
N PRO A 401 -37.03 -6.64 -35.02
CA PRO A 401 -36.41 -6.47 -33.71
C PRO A 401 -36.57 -5.04 -33.20
N ARG A 402 -36.69 -4.93 -31.88
CA ARG A 402 -36.77 -3.66 -31.14
C ARG A 402 -35.62 -3.63 -30.16
N ASN A 403 -34.83 -2.56 -30.19
CA ASN A 403 -33.65 -2.44 -29.34
C ASN A 403 -33.73 -1.17 -28.50
N LEU A 404 -33.07 -1.20 -27.35
CA LEU A 404 -32.74 -0.01 -26.57
C LEU A 404 -31.23 0.18 -26.61
N GLU A 405 -30.78 1.39 -26.90
CA GLU A 405 -29.40 1.79 -26.71
C GLU A 405 -29.24 2.28 -25.28
N ILE A 406 -28.40 1.60 -24.51
CA ILE A 406 -28.21 1.84 -23.08
C ILE A 406 -26.72 1.95 -22.79
N GLU A 407 -26.37 2.93 -21.96
CA GLU A 407 -25.03 3.10 -21.41
C GLU A 407 -25.08 2.92 -19.89
N PHE A 408 -24.06 2.24 -19.37
CA PHE A 408 -23.86 1.96 -17.96
C PHE A 408 -22.50 2.48 -17.53
N GLN A 409 -22.45 3.09 -16.36
CA GLN A 409 -21.20 3.52 -15.73
C GLN A 409 -21.21 3.15 -14.25
N TRP A 410 -20.15 2.51 -13.78
CA TRP A 410 -19.85 2.30 -12.37
C TRP A 410 -18.64 3.12 -11.96
N SER A 411 -18.82 4.05 -11.02
CA SER A 411 -17.73 4.91 -10.54
C SER A 411 -17.92 5.30 -9.07
N ASN A 412 -16.95 6.00 -8.51
CA ASN A 412 -17.00 6.60 -7.17
C ASN A 412 -17.74 7.95 -7.11
N LYS A 413 -18.31 8.43 -8.24
CA LYS A 413 -18.92 9.77 -8.37
C LYS A 413 -20.43 9.79 -8.24
#